data_AF-A0A9E3MQR8-F1
#
_entry.id   AF-A0A9E3MQR8-F1
#
_cell.length_a   1.000
_cell.length_b   1.000
_cell.length_c   1.000
_cell.angle_alpha   90.00
_cell.angle_beta   90.00
_cell.angle_gamma   90.00
#
_symmetry.space_group_name_H-M   'P 1'
#
loop_
_entity.id
_entity.type
_entity.pdbx_description
1 polymer ?
#
loop_
_entity_poly.entity_id
_entity_poly.type
_entity_poly.pdbx_seq_one_letter_code
_entity_poly.pdbx_strand_id
1 'polypeptide(L)'
;GAAAVYLETWHSDIEEFLELRDNTGEDARRTHNLNLAHWVPDEFMRRVNADAEWSLFSPADVPELVDLWGEEFDAAYRKAEEQGLARKTIPARDLYGRMMRTLAQTGNGWMTFKDAANRTANQTALPGHTVHSSNLCTEILEVTDDGETAVCNLGSVNLGAFVDTATGDIDWARLDATVRTAVTFLDRVVDINFYPTEQAGRSNAKWRPVGLGAMGLQDVFFKLRLPFDSPEARELSTRIAERVMLAAYEASADLAERSGPLPAWEKTRTAQGVLHPDHYGVELTWPERWAALRDRIAVSGLRNSLLLAIAPTATIASIAGVYECIEPQVSNLFKRETLSGEFLQVNSYLVAELKKLGVWDARTREALRDANGSVQGFAWIPEDVRALYRTAWEIPQRGLIDMAAARTPFLDQSQSLNLFLETPTIGKLSSMYAYAWKSGLKTTYYLRSRPATRIARAAQATVPVQQPAPEDAVACSLENPESCEACQ
;
A
#
# COMPACT_ATOMS: atom_id res chain seq x y z
N GLY A 1 0.58 15.46 14.54
CA GLY A 1 -0.17 14.20 14.69
C GLY A 1 -0.97 14.00 13.42
N ALA A 2 -0.90 12.82 12.81
CA ALA A 2 -1.53 12.53 11.53
C ALA A 2 -2.77 11.65 11.72
N ALA A 3 -3.81 11.90 10.94
CA ALA A 3 -5.02 11.08 10.88
C ALA A 3 -5.48 10.94 9.42
N ALA A 4 -6.12 9.82 9.10
CA ALA A 4 -6.80 9.61 7.83
C ALA A 4 -8.30 9.42 8.10
N VAL A 5 -9.13 10.19 7.41
CA VAL A 5 -10.58 10.07 7.45
C VAL A 5 -11.03 9.24 6.26
N TYR A 6 -11.82 8.21 6.53
CA TYR A 6 -12.41 7.34 5.51
C TYR A 6 -13.88 7.69 5.33
N LEU A 7 -14.33 7.79 4.07
CA LEU A 7 -15.73 8.02 3.75
C LEU A 7 -16.17 7.10 2.61
N GLU A 8 -17.33 6.46 2.77
CA GLU A 8 -17.95 5.67 1.71
C GLU A 8 -18.54 6.57 0.61
N THR A 9 -18.48 6.10 -0.63
CA THR A 9 -18.80 6.93 -1.81
C THR A 9 -20.29 7.27 -1.94
N TRP A 10 -21.18 6.63 -1.18
CA TRP A 10 -22.62 6.91 -1.15
C TRP A 10 -23.01 7.97 -0.12
N HIS A 11 -22.09 8.44 0.73
CA HIS A 11 -22.41 9.42 1.75
C HIS A 11 -22.87 10.75 1.11
N SER A 12 -23.91 11.41 1.65
CA SER A 12 -24.45 12.68 1.13
C SER A 12 -23.40 13.79 1.03
N ASP A 13 -22.43 13.77 1.94
CA ASP A 13 -21.40 14.82 2.03
C ASP A 13 -20.13 14.47 1.23
N ILE A 14 -20.14 13.41 0.40
CA ILE A 14 -18.96 12.99 -0.37
C ILE A 14 -18.42 14.09 -1.29
N GLU A 15 -19.30 14.94 -1.81
CA GLU A 15 -18.90 16.05 -2.68
C GLU A 15 -18.11 17.12 -1.91
N GLU A 16 -18.50 17.42 -0.68
CA GLU A 16 -17.80 18.38 0.19
C GLU A 16 -16.52 17.77 0.76
N PHE A 17 -16.55 16.46 1.07
CA PHE A 17 -15.39 15.71 1.51
C PHE A 17 -14.22 15.81 0.51
N LEU A 18 -14.52 15.82 -0.79
CA LEU A 18 -13.54 15.98 -1.87
C LEU A 18 -12.86 17.36 -1.90
N GLU A 19 -13.44 18.38 -1.26
CA GLU A 19 -12.96 19.77 -1.27
C GLU A 19 -12.17 20.13 0.00
N LEU A 20 -12.16 19.25 1.01
CA LEU A 20 -11.55 19.50 2.32
C LEU A 20 -10.03 19.78 2.25
N ARG A 21 -9.36 19.33 1.19
CA ARG A 21 -7.92 19.50 0.95
C ARG A 21 -7.59 20.53 -0.12
N ASP A 22 -8.58 21.24 -0.64
CA ASP A 22 -8.35 22.27 -1.65
C ASP A 22 -7.56 23.44 -1.05
N ASN A 23 -6.51 23.88 -1.75
CA ASN A 23 -5.67 25.00 -1.33
C ASN A 23 -6.40 26.36 -1.39
N THR A 24 -7.56 26.41 -2.06
CA THR A 24 -8.35 27.63 -2.24
C THR A 24 -9.79 27.40 -1.80
N GLY A 25 -10.46 28.46 -1.37
CA GLY A 25 -11.85 28.44 -0.92
C GLY A 25 -11.97 28.97 0.50
N GLU A 26 -13.12 28.70 1.12
CA GLU A 26 -13.39 29.13 2.49
C GLU A 26 -12.64 28.25 3.49
N ASP A 27 -11.74 28.85 4.29
CA ASP A 27 -10.87 28.15 5.24
C ASP A 27 -11.64 27.32 6.28
N ALA A 28 -12.81 27.80 6.72
CA ALA A 28 -13.70 27.07 7.63
C ALA A 28 -14.21 25.72 7.09
N ARG A 29 -14.06 25.48 5.78
CA ARG A 29 -14.43 24.24 5.09
C ARG A 29 -13.20 23.42 4.67
N ARG A 30 -12.04 23.62 5.31
CA ARG A 30 -10.78 22.94 4.99
C ARG A 30 -10.21 22.19 6.19
N THR A 31 -9.50 21.09 5.89
CA THR A 31 -8.82 20.24 6.89
C THR A 31 -7.40 19.89 6.41
N HIS A 32 -6.55 20.90 6.27
CA HIS A 32 -5.17 20.77 5.78
C HIS A 32 -4.24 19.84 6.59
N ASN A 33 -4.67 19.40 7.76
CA ASN A 33 -3.91 18.48 8.63
C ASN A 33 -4.48 17.05 8.65
N LEU A 34 -5.58 16.78 7.94
CA LEU A 34 -6.16 15.44 7.81
C LEU A 34 -5.83 14.85 6.45
N ASN A 35 -5.57 13.54 6.39
CA ASN A 35 -5.55 12.80 5.15
C ASN A 35 -6.94 12.27 4.84
N LEU A 36 -7.25 12.07 3.56
CA LEU A 36 -8.57 11.62 3.12
C LEU A 36 -8.46 10.33 2.29
N ALA A 37 -9.35 9.39 2.55
CA ALA A 37 -9.47 8.14 1.82
C ALA A 37 -10.94 7.80 1.51
N HIS A 38 -11.15 7.15 0.38
CA HIS A 38 -12.45 6.64 -0.03
C HIS A 38 -12.55 5.16 0.30
N TRP A 39 -13.61 4.76 1.00
CA TRP A 39 -13.96 3.37 1.26
C TRP A 39 -14.99 2.92 0.21
N VAL A 40 -14.51 2.32 -0.87
CA VAL A 40 -15.27 2.19 -2.12
C VAL A 40 -15.95 0.81 -2.22
N PRO A 41 -17.30 0.72 -2.25
CA PRO A 41 -18.00 -0.51 -2.56
C PRO A 41 -17.87 -0.89 -4.05
N ASP A 42 -17.92 -2.18 -4.36
CA ASP A 42 -17.85 -2.70 -5.73
C ASP A 42 -19.02 -2.18 -6.58
N GLU A 43 -20.20 -1.94 -5.98
CA GLU A 43 -21.35 -1.36 -6.68
C GLU A 43 -21.03 -0.01 -7.31
N PHE A 44 -20.32 0.87 -6.58
CA PHE A 44 -19.93 2.16 -7.13
C PHE A 44 -19.06 1.98 -8.37
N MET A 45 -18.05 1.11 -8.30
CA MET A 45 -17.16 0.84 -9.43
C MET A 45 -17.90 0.18 -10.60
N ARG A 46 -18.90 -0.68 -10.34
CA ARG A 46 -19.77 -1.23 -11.40
C ARG A 46 -20.62 -0.15 -12.04
N ARG A 47 -21.23 0.76 -11.28
CA ARG A 47 -22.02 1.90 -11.77
C ARG A 47 -21.17 2.85 -12.61
N VAL A 48 -19.92 3.12 -12.20
CA VAL A 48 -18.95 3.90 -12.99
C VAL A 48 -18.68 3.24 -14.35
N ASN A 49 -18.42 1.92 -14.37
CA ASN A 49 -18.16 1.20 -15.62
C ASN A 49 -19.39 1.13 -16.54
N ALA A 50 -20.59 1.05 -15.95
CA ALA A 50 -21.87 0.97 -16.66
C ALA A 50 -22.43 2.33 -17.09
N ASP A 51 -21.77 3.43 -16.74
CA ASP A 51 -22.28 4.79 -16.96
C ASP A 51 -23.67 5.01 -16.35
N ALA A 52 -23.84 4.51 -15.13
CA ALA A 52 -25.11 4.55 -14.39
C ALA A 52 -25.12 5.66 -13.34
N GLU A 53 -26.33 5.93 -12.83
CA GLU A 53 -26.55 6.84 -11.72
C GLU A 53 -26.07 6.26 -10.38
N TRP A 54 -25.73 7.17 -9.46
CA TRP A 54 -25.30 6.90 -8.10
C TRP A 54 -26.08 7.79 -7.12
N SER A 55 -26.81 7.17 -6.21
CA SER A 55 -27.56 7.85 -5.15
C SER A 55 -26.70 8.08 -3.90
N LEU A 56 -26.86 9.26 -3.34
CA LEU A 56 -26.23 9.71 -2.11
C LEU A 56 -27.26 9.73 -0.98
N PHE A 57 -26.89 9.19 0.17
CA PHE A 57 -27.78 9.02 1.33
C PHE A 57 -27.18 9.65 2.59
N SER A 58 -28.05 10.09 3.50
CA SER A 58 -27.62 10.37 4.88
C SER A 58 -27.61 9.05 5.65
N PRO A 59 -26.55 8.74 6.41
CA PRO A 59 -26.48 7.51 7.19
C PRO A 59 -27.58 7.42 8.27
N ALA A 60 -28.24 8.53 8.62
CA ALA A 60 -29.39 8.51 9.52
C ALA A 60 -30.64 7.85 8.89
N ASP A 61 -30.77 7.89 7.57
CA ASP A 61 -31.90 7.29 6.84
C ASP A 61 -31.65 5.83 6.43
N VAL A 62 -30.36 5.44 6.34
CA VAL A 62 -29.90 4.12 5.89
C VAL A 62 -28.76 3.59 6.80
N PRO A 63 -29.00 3.48 8.12
CA PRO A 63 -27.94 3.20 9.10
C PRO A 63 -27.26 1.85 8.89
N GLU A 64 -27.90 0.90 8.22
CA GLU A 64 -27.35 -0.42 7.97
C GLU A 64 -26.22 -0.44 6.93
N LEU A 65 -26.14 0.55 6.02
CA LEU A 65 -25.21 0.47 4.88
C LEU A 65 -23.74 0.43 5.27
N VAL A 66 -23.38 1.03 6.42
CA VAL A 66 -22.00 1.03 6.91
C VAL A 66 -21.54 -0.36 7.35
N ASP A 67 -22.46 -1.19 7.85
CA ASP A 67 -22.17 -2.53 8.37
C ASP A 67 -22.27 -3.61 7.29
N LEU A 68 -22.90 -3.32 6.15
CA LEU A 68 -23.07 -4.25 5.04
C LEU A 68 -21.98 -4.10 3.98
N TRP A 69 -21.62 -5.19 3.31
CA TRP A 69 -20.68 -5.20 2.18
C TRP A 69 -21.10 -6.28 1.16
N GLY A 70 -20.52 -6.24 -0.04
CA GLY A 70 -20.83 -7.19 -1.11
C GLY A 70 -22.31 -7.21 -1.52
N GLU A 71 -22.86 -8.40 -1.78
CA GLU A 71 -24.24 -8.54 -2.29
C GLU A 71 -25.30 -8.03 -1.31
N GLU A 72 -25.05 -8.13 0.00
CA GLU A 72 -25.97 -7.61 1.03
C GLU A 72 -26.03 -6.08 0.99
N PHE A 73 -24.88 -5.42 0.83
CA PHE A 73 -24.82 -3.97 0.60
C PHE A 73 -25.53 -3.59 -0.70
N ASP A 74 -25.25 -4.30 -1.79
CA ASP A 74 -25.86 -4.01 -3.10
C ASP A 74 -27.39 -4.05 -3.04
N ALA A 75 -27.94 -5.07 -2.36
CA ALA A 75 -29.38 -5.24 -2.20
C ALA A 75 -29.99 -4.14 -1.32
N ALA A 76 -29.35 -3.83 -0.18
CA ALA A 76 -29.82 -2.77 0.72
C ALA A 76 -29.75 -1.39 0.07
N TYR A 77 -28.66 -1.09 -0.64
CA TYR A 77 -28.45 0.15 -1.36
C TYR A 77 -29.54 0.37 -2.42
N ARG A 78 -29.79 -0.62 -3.28
CA ARG A 78 -30.82 -0.54 -4.33
C ARG A 78 -32.23 -0.44 -3.75
N LYS A 79 -32.50 -1.14 -2.64
CA LYS A 79 -33.77 -1.01 -1.93
C LYS A 79 -33.99 0.40 -1.38
N ALA A 80 -32.94 1.04 -0.86
CA ALA A 80 -33.02 2.43 -0.41
C ALA A 80 -33.26 3.41 -1.59
N GLU A 81 -32.69 3.14 -2.76
CA GLU A 81 -33.01 3.86 -4.01
C GLU A 81 -34.51 3.72 -4.35
N GLU A 82 -35.06 2.50 -4.34
CA GLU A 82 -36.48 2.21 -4.62
C GLU A 82 -37.44 2.87 -3.63
N GLN A 83 -37.02 3.00 -2.37
CA GLN A 83 -37.78 3.67 -1.32
C GLN A 83 -37.73 5.20 -1.41
N GLY A 84 -36.92 5.76 -2.31
CA GLY A 84 -36.78 7.21 -2.49
C GLY A 84 -36.05 7.90 -1.33
N LEU A 85 -35.18 7.18 -0.62
CA LEU A 85 -34.41 7.73 0.51
C LEU A 85 -33.20 8.57 0.08
N ALA A 86 -32.87 8.57 -1.22
CA ALA A 86 -31.74 9.32 -1.75
C ALA A 86 -31.91 10.83 -1.53
N ARG A 87 -30.89 11.46 -0.94
CA ARG A 87 -30.83 12.93 -0.78
C ARG A 87 -30.51 13.60 -2.12
N LYS A 88 -29.69 12.94 -2.93
CA LYS A 88 -29.27 13.40 -4.26
C LYS A 88 -28.89 12.18 -5.09
N THR A 89 -29.09 12.27 -6.41
CA THR A 89 -28.64 11.26 -7.36
C THR A 89 -27.79 11.95 -8.43
N ILE A 90 -26.63 11.37 -8.75
CA ILE A 90 -25.65 11.94 -9.69
C ILE A 90 -25.08 10.85 -10.60
N PRO A 91 -24.58 11.20 -11.81
CA PRO A 91 -23.85 10.24 -12.63
C PRO A 91 -22.62 9.71 -11.90
N ALA A 92 -22.47 8.39 -11.81
CA ALA A 92 -21.35 7.77 -11.08
C ALA A 92 -19.98 8.20 -11.65
N ARG A 93 -19.90 8.35 -12.98
CA ARG A 93 -18.68 8.81 -13.67
C ARG A 93 -18.28 10.24 -13.31
N ASP A 94 -19.25 11.10 -13.03
CA ASP A 94 -18.96 12.48 -12.65
C ASP A 94 -18.34 12.54 -11.26
N LEU A 95 -18.89 11.78 -10.30
CA LEU A 95 -18.29 11.63 -8.98
C LEU A 95 -16.88 11.03 -9.08
N TYR A 96 -16.72 9.95 -9.83
CA TYR A 96 -15.43 9.32 -10.02
C TYR A 96 -14.40 10.27 -10.67
N GLY A 97 -14.82 11.04 -11.67
CA GLY A 97 -13.98 12.06 -12.31
C GLY A 97 -13.53 13.15 -11.33
N ARG A 98 -14.39 13.54 -10.38
CA ARG A 98 -14.03 14.46 -9.29
C ARG A 98 -13.05 13.84 -8.31
N MET A 99 -13.26 12.59 -7.88
CA MET A 99 -12.31 11.86 -7.02
C MET A 99 -10.91 11.82 -7.65
N MET A 100 -10.81 11.46 -8.93
CA MET A 100 -9.53 11.44 -9.66
C MET A 100 -8.88 12.82 -9.77
N ARG A 101 -9.70 13.88 -9.92
CA ARG A 101 -9.21 15.26 -9.95
C ARG A 101 -8.62 15.67 -8.60
N THR A 102 -9.35 15.45 -7.52
CA THR A 102 -8.89 15.73 -6.14
C THR A 102 -7.58 15.01 -5.86
N LEU A 103 -7.50 13.72 -6.20
CA LEU A 103 -6.29 12.91 -6.03
C LEU A 103 -5.11 13.44 -6.85
N ALA A 104 -5.34 13.86 -8.10
CA ALA A 104 -4.31 14.46 -8.93
C ALA A 104 -3.79 15.81 -8.40
N GLN A 105 -4.66 16.61 -7.79
CA GLN A 105 -4.34 17.98 -7.34
C GLN A 105 -3.73 18.02 -5.94
N THR A 106 -4.19 17.14 -5.06
CA THR A 106 -3.89 17.23 -3.61
C THR A 106 -3.14 16.00 -3.08
N GLY A 107 -3.05 14.91 -3.86
CA GLY A 107 -2.54 13.62 -3.38
C GLY A 107 -3.44 12.94 -2.34
N ASN A 108 -4.63 13.48 -2.06
CA ASN A 108 -5.62 12.98 -1.10
C ASN A 108 -6.87 12.43 -1.81
N GLY A 109 -7.66 11.61 -1.11
CA GLY A 109 -8.73 10.82 -1.71
C GLY A 109 -8.18 9.47 -2.19
N TRP A 110 -7.44 8.78 -1.32
CA TRP A 110 -6.87 7.46 -1.62
C TRP A 110 -7.97 6.46 -1.93
N MET A 111 -7.68 5.51 -2.82
CA MET A 111 -8.66 4.53 -3.27
C MET A 111 -8.48 3.23 -2.48
N THR A 112 -9.47 2.89 -1.66
CA THR A 112 -9.51 1.64 -0.90
C THR A 112 -10.83 0.92 -1.13
N PHE A 113 -10.82 -0.41 -1.23
CA PHE A 113 -11.93 -1.20 -1.77
C PHE A 113 -12.58 -2.04 -0.67
N LYS A 114 -13.77 -1.59 -0.24
CA LYS A 114 -14.53 -2.12 0.90
C LYS A 114 -14.80 -3.61 0.78
N ASP A 115 -15.30 -4.03 -0.37
CA ASP A 115 -15.78 -5.40 -0.55
C ASP A 115 -14.63 -6.38 -0.67
N ALA A 116 -13.53 -6.02 -1.35
CA ALA A 116 -12.33 -6.85 -1.41
C ALA A 116 -11.71 -7.04 -0.01
N ALA A 117 -11.65 -5.97 0.79
CA ALA A 117 -11.19 -6.01 2.17
C ALA A 117 -12.06 -6.94 3.03
N ASN A 118 -13.38 -6.70 3.07
CA ASN A 118 -14.29 -7.47 3.92
C ASN A 118 -14.45 -8.92 3.49
N ARG A 119 -14.46 -9.21 2.18
CA ARG A 119 -14.60 -10.58 1.64
C ARG A 119 -13.48 -11.51 2.10
N THR A 120 -12.29 -10.95 2.33
CA THR A 120 -11.07 -11.74 2.49
C THR A 120 -10.41 -11.57 3.86
N ALA A 121 -10.88 -10.63 4.69
CA ALA A 121 -10.44 -10.46 6.07
C ALA A 121 -10.85 -11.66 6.92
N ASN A 122 -9.92 -12.15 7.75
CA ASN A 122 -10.18 -13.32 8.60
C ASN A 122 -11.22 -13.05 9.71
N GLN A 123 -11.37 -11.78 10.11
CA GLN A 123 -12.22 -11.34 11.23
C GLN A 123 -13.70 -11.16 10.83
N THR A 124 -14.03 -11.19 9.54
CA THR A 124 -15.38 -10.89 9.00
C THR A 124 -16.18 -12.16 8.66
N ALA A 125 -15.86 -13.29 9.30
CA ALA A 125 -16.49 -14.58 9.00
C ALA A 125 -17.96 -14.64 9.45
N LEU A 126 -18.33 -13.84 10.45
CA LEU A 126 -19.66 -13.81 11.05
C LEU A 126 -20.29 -12.41 10.87
N PRO A 127 -21.63 -12.31 10.80
CA PRO A 127 -22.33 -11.04 10.81
C PRO A 127 -22.00 -10.18 12.05
N GLY A 128 -22.06 -8.86 11.90
CA GLY A 128 -21.72 -7.90 12.97
C GLY A 128 -20.22 -7.67 13.16
N HIS A 129 -19.38 -8.18 12.25
CA HIS A 129 -17.96 -7.91 12.20
C HIS A 129 -17.57 -7.41 10.81
N THR A 130 -17.47 -6.09 10.68
CA THR A 130 -17.18 -5.40 9.42
C THR A 130 -15.92 -4.55 9.60
N VAL A 131 -15.06 -4.57 8.58
CA VAL A 131 -13.95 -3.65 8.43
C VAL A 131 -14.50 -2.36 7.83
N HIS A 132 -14.62 -1.33 8.66
CA HIS A 132 -15.22 -0.03 8.28
C HIS A 132 -14.24 0.90 7.56
N SER A 133 -12.93 0.69 7.76
CA SER A 133 -11.89 1.50 7.16
C SER A 133 -10.55 0.76 7.18
N SER A 134 -9.54 1.35 6.54
CA SER A 134 -8.14 1.01 6.80
C SER A 134 -7.51 2.00 7.79
N ASN A 135 -6.20 1.93 8.01
CA ASN A 135 -5.44 2.82 8.88
C ASN A 135 -4.86 4.03 8.12
N LEU A 136 -3.98 4.81 8.77
CA LEU A 136 -3.30 5.97 8.15
C LEU A 136 -2.52 5.61 6.87
N CYS A 137 -1.96 4.41 6.79
CA CYS A 137 -1.06 4.00 5.72
C CYS A 137 -1.70 3.00 4.74
N THR A 138 -3.00 2.68 4.91
CA THR A 138 -3.82 1.84 4.02
C THR A 138 -3.46 0.35 3.96
N GLU A 139 -2.59 -0.18 4.82
CA GLU A 139 -2.20 -1.60 4.84
C GLU A 139 -2.99 -2.46 5.83
N ILE A 140 -3.61 -1.84 6.84
CA ILE A 140 -4.28 -2.56 7.93
C ILE A 140 -5.77 -2.64 7.68
N LEU A 141 -6.33 -3.84 7.86
CA LEU A 141 -7.73 -4.14 7.61
C LEU A 141 -8.27 -4.97 8.77
N GLU A 142 -8.66 -4.26 9.84
CA GLU A 142 -9.11 -4.83 11.11
C GLU A 142 -10.52 -4.34 11.43
N VAL A 143 -11.31 -5.18 12.10
CA VAL A 143 -12.67 -4.82 12.51
C VAL A 143 -12.64 -3.78 13.63
N THR A 144 -13.62 -2.89 13.62
CA THR A 144 -13.82 -1.85 14.62
C THR A 144 -15.30 -1.76 15.00
N ASP A 145 -15.58 -1.38 16.24
CA ASP A 145 -16.93 -1.06 16.72
C ASP A 145 -16.85 -0.08 17.91
N ASP A 146 -17.98 0.32 18.49
CA ASP A 146 -18.05 1.24 19.63
C ASP A 146 -17.23 0.77 20.86
N GLY A 147 -16.98 -0.54 20.97
CA GLY A 147 -16.21 -1.17 22.03
C GLY A 147 -14.78 -1.57 21.65
N GLU A 148 -14.40 -1.49 20.37
CA GLU A 148 -13.14 -2.03 19.82
C GLU A 148 -12.45 -1.04 18.89
N THR A 149 -11.29 -0.55 19.31
CA THR A 149 -10.37 0.22 18.46
C THR A 149 -9.22 -0.68 18.02
N ALA A 150 -9.10 -0.94 16.72
CA ALA A 150 -8.03 -1.74 16.13
C ALA A 150 -6.62 -1.20 16.44
N VAL A 151 -5.61 -2.07 16.52
CA VAL A 151 -4.24 -1.71 16.90
C VAL A 151 -3.22 -2.45 16.03
N CYS A 152 -2.38 -1.67 15.35
CA CYS A 152 -1.38 -2.20 14.43
C CYS A 152 -0.07 -2.55 15.16
N ASN A 153 0.25 -3.84 15.30
CA ASN A 153 1.53 -4.31 15.85
C ASN A 153 2.46 -4.69 14.69
N LEU A 154 3.38 -3.79 14.31
CA LEU A 154 4.09 -3.87 13.02
C LEU A 154 5.55 -4.32 13.14
N GLY A 155 6.02 -5.06 12.14
CA GLY A 155 7.42 -5.40 11.92
C GLY A 155 7.69 -5.58 10.44
N SER A 156 8.96 -5.55 10.00
CA SER A 156 9.30 -5.76 8.59
C SER A 156 10.57 -6.58 8.39
N VAL A 157 10.51 -7.53 7.47
CA VAL A 157 11.65 -8.37 7.10
C VAL A 157 12.48 -7.71 6.01
N ASN A 158 13.79 -7.60 6.20
CA ASN A 158 14.72 -7.14 5.14
C ASN A 158 14.95 -8.26 4.12
N LEU A 159 14.21 -8.26 3.02
CA LEU A 159 14.26 -9.31 2.00
C LEU A 159 15.65 -9.42 1.35
N GLY A 160 16.32 -8.28 1.12
CA GLY A 160 17.64 -8.24 0.53
C GLY A 160 18.70 -9.02 1.32
N ALA A 161 18.52 -9.22 2.64
CA ALA A 161 19.46 -9.94 3.48
C ALA A 161 19.46 -11.48 3.28
N PHE A 162 18.47 -12.01 2.56
CA PHE A 162 18.29 -13.44 2.31
C PHE A 162 18.68 -13.85 0.90
N VAL A 163 19.12 -12.93 0.05
CA VAL A 163 19.63 -13.30 -1.27
C VAL A 163 20.99 -13.95 -1.13
N ASP A 164 21.10 -15.20 -1.58
CA ASP A 164 22.38 -15.87 -1.77
C ASP A 164 22.88 -15.62 -3.20
N THR A 165 23.87 -14.73 -3.33
CA THR A 165 24.43 -14.38 -4.64
C THR A 165 25.29 -15.49 -5.25
N ALA A 166 25.66 -16.53 -4.50
CA ALA A 166 26.39 -17.67 -5.03
C ALA A 166 25.45 -18.66 -5.75
N THR A 167 24.25 -18.87 -5.21
CA THR A 167 23.22 -19.72 -5.83
C THR A 167 22.28 -18.95 -6.77
N GLY A 168 22.17 -17.63 -6.59
CA GLY A 168 21.23 -16.81 -7.33
C GLY A 168 19.77 -17.00 -6.90
N ASP A 169 19.53 -17.45 -5.66
CA ASP A 169 18.20 -17.66 -5.09
C ASP A 169 18.10 -17.07 -3.67
N ILE A 170 16.93 -17.18 -3.06
CA ILE A 170 16.68 -16.82 -1.67
C ILE A 170 17.09 -17.98 -0.74
N ASP A 171 17.75 -17.66 0.36
CA ASP A 171 17.92 -18.56 1.50
C ASP A 171 16.58 -18.70 2.24
N TRP A 172 15.73 -19.59 1.71
CA TRP A 172 14.38 -19.85 2.19
C TRP A 172 14.34 -20.32 3.64
N ALA A 173 15.35 -21.08 4.09
CA ALA A 173 15.42 -21.59 5.45
C ALA A 173 15.70 -20.47 6.46
N ARG A 174 16.64 -19.58 6.14
CA ARG A 174 16.94 -18.41 6.98
C ARG A 174 15.80 -17.40 6.96
N LEU A 175 15.11 -17.22 5.83
CA LEU A 175 13.90 -16.41 5.75
C LEU A 175 12.83 -16.96 6.69
N ASP A 176 12.51 -18.26 6.62
CA ASP A 176 11.52 -18.87 7.51
C ASP A 176 11.88 -18.69 9.00
N ALA A 177 13.13 -18.96 9.38
CA ALA A 177 13.60 -18.80 10.76
C ALA A 177 13.46 -17.36 11.27
N THR A 178 13.69 -16.38 10.39
CA THR A 178 13.54 -14.96 10.72
C THR A 178 12.07 -14.58 10.88
N VAL A 179 11.21 -15.05 9.98
CA VAL A 179 9.76 -14.82 10.04
C VAL A 179 9.17 -15.39 11.33
N ARG A 180 9.52 -16.63 11.71
CA ARG A 180 9.05 -17.24 12.98
C ARG A 180 9.45 -16.42 14.20
N THR A 181 10.68 -15.89 14.19
CA THR A 181 11.19 -15.03 15.25
C THR A 181 10.42 -13.71 15.30
N ALA A 182 10.21 -13.07 14.14
CA ALA A 182 9.48 -11.82 14.03
C ALA A 182 8.03 -11.96 14.53
N VAL A 183 7.30 -12.99 14.08
CA VAL A 183 5.93 -13.26 14.55
C VAL A 183 5.88 -13.50 16.06
N THR A 184 6.85 -14.23 16.62
CA THR A 184 6.94 -14.44 18.06
C THR A 184 7.13 -13.12 18.82
N PHE A 185 7.92 -12.18 18.28
CA PHE A 185 8.10 -10.86 18.89
C PHE A 185 6.83 -10.02 18.77
N LEU A 186 6.18 -10.01 17.61
CA LEU A 186 4.94 -9.28 17.39
C LEU A 186 3.80 -9.78 18.28
N ASP A 187 3.63 -11.09 18.46
CA ASP A 187 2.63 -11.64 19.39
C ASP A 187 2.91 -11.21 20.84
N ARG A 188 4.19 -11.13 21.24
CA ARG A 188 4.55 -10.64 22.57
C ARG A 188 4.29 -9.14 22.74
N VAL A 189 4.41 -8.34 21.67
CA VAL A 189 4.07 -6.91 21.70
C VAL A 189 2.63 -6.71 22.16
N VAL A 190 1.69 -7.57 21.71
CA VAL A 190 0.28 -7.52 22.12
C VAL A 190 0.13 -7.57 23.65
N ASP A 191 0.96 -8.35 24.35
CA ASP A 191 0.84 -8.52 25.81
C ASP A 191 1.56 -7.42 26.60
N ILE A 192 2.67 -6.87 26.07
CA ILE A 192 3.50 -5.88 26.78
C ILE A 192 3.14 -4.43 26.49
N ASN A 193 2.39 -4.17 25.41
CA ASN A 193 2.10 -2.82 24.96
C ASN A 193 1.24 -2.06 26.00
N PHE A 194 1.52 -0.76 26.14
CA PHE A 194 0.65 0.14 26.88
C PHE A 194 -0.44 0.68 25.95
N TYR A 195 -1.70 0.40 26.28
CA TYR A 195 -2.84 0.85 25.48
C TYR A 195 -3.37 2.19 26.02
N PRO A 196 -3.47 3.24 25.17
CA PRO A 196 -3.95 4.55 25.61
C PRO A 196 -5.46 4.58 25.90
N THR A 197 -6.23 3.61 25.39
CA THR A 197 -7.67 3.46 25.65
C THR A 197 -8.02 2.00 25.99
N GLU A 198 -9.10 1.80 26.74
CA GLU A 198 -9.58 0.45 27.08
C GLU A 198 -10.06 -0.31 25.84
N GLN A 199 -10.69 0.38 24.88
CA GLN A 199 -11.15 -0.19 23.62
C GLN A 199 -10.00 -0.78 22.80
N ALA A 200 -8.84 -0.09 22.79
CA ALA A 200 -7.64 -0.56 22.12
C ALA A 200 -7.07 -1.83 22.79
N GLY A 201 -6.96 -1.82 24.12
CA GLY A 201 -6.52 -3.00 24.88
C GLY A 201 -7.46 -4.20 24.71
N ARG A 202 -8.78 -3.96 24.70
CA ARG A 202 -9.80 -4.99 24.49
C ARG A 202 -9.72 -5.60 23.10
N SER A 203 -9.67 -4.77 22.05
CA SER A 203 -9.58 -5.24 20.67
C SER A 203 -8.32 -6.09 20.44
N ASN A 204 -7.15 -5.56 20.85
CA ASN A 204 -5.88 -6.25 20.60
C ASN A 204 -5.78 -7.56 21.41
N ALA A 205 -6.28 -7.60 22.65
CA ALA A 205 -6.32 -8.84 23.43
C ALA A 205 -7.26 -9.90 22.83
N LYS A 206 -8.42 -9.47 22.29
CA LYS A 206 -9.44 -10.35 21.71
C LYS A 206 -8.98 -10.97 20.39
N TRP A 207 -8.47 -10.15 19.47
CA TRP A 207 -8.17 -10.55 18.10
C TRP A 207 -6.68 -10.85 17.86
N ARG A 208 -5.79 -10.31 18.71
CA ARG A 208 -4.33 -10.45 18.61
C ARG A 208 -3.76 -10.25 17.19
N PRO A 209 -4.20 -9.25 16.40
CA PRO A 209 -3.67 -9.04 15.06
C PRO A 209 -2.23 -8.55 15.10
N VAL A 210 -1.44 -8.94 14.11
CA VAL A 210 -0.10 -8.42 13.86
C VAL A 210 0.06 -8.09 12.38
N GLY A 211 1.02 -7.23 12.05
CA GLY A 211 1.33 -6.83 10.68
C GLY A 211 2.82 -7.03 10.39
N LEU A 212 3.18 -8.21 9.89
CA LEU A 212 4.50 -8.48 9.37
C LEU A 212 4.56 -8.07 7.89
N GLY A 213 5.32 -7.02 7.63
CA GLY A 213 5.63 -6.53 6.29
C GLY A 213 7.01 -6.93 5.79
N ALA A 214 7.44 -6.26 4.74
CA ALA A 214 8.74 -6.46 4.11
C ALA A 214 9.37 -5.12 3.72
N MET A 215 10.69 -5.08 3.67
CA MET A 215 11.48 -4.00 3.08
C MET A 215 12.61 -4.59 2.22
N GLY A 216 13.19 -3.77 1.34
CA GLY A 216 14.30 -4.16 0.48
C GLY A 216 13.93 -5.12 -0.64
N LEU A 217 12.69 -5.07 -1.16
CA LEU A 217 12.33 -5.86 -2.35
C LEU A 217 13.17 -5.45 -3.57
N GLN A 218 13.39 -4.15 -3.75
CA GLN A 218 14.25 -3.64 -4.81
C GLN A 218 15.70 -4.13 -4.67
N ASP A 219 16.21 -4.30 -3.45
CA ASP A 219 17.54 -4.89 -3.20
C ASP A 219 17.61 -6.34 -3.70
N VAL A 220 16.54 -7.12 -3.51
CA VAL A 220 16.46 -8.50 -4.03
C VAL A 220 16.63 -8.48 -5.55
N PHE A 221 15.86 -7.64 -6.22
CA PHE A 221 15.89 -7.52 -7.67
C PHE A 221 17.22 -7.00 -8.21
N PHE A 222 17.89 -6.07 -7.53
CA PHE A 222 19.23 -5.66 -7.92
C PHE A 222 20.26 -6.78 -7.77
N LYS A 223 20.22 -7.53 -6.67
CA LYS A 223 21.17 -8.63 -6.42
C LYS A 223 20.98 -9.78 -7.41
N LEU A 224 19.74 -10.06 -7.80
CA LEU A 224 19.38 -11.10 -8.75
C LEU A 224 19.28 -10.62 -10.21
N ARG A 225 19.54 -9.33 -10.45
CA ARG A 225 19.50 -8.67 -11.77
C ARG A 225 18.15 -8.80 -12.48
N LEU A 226 17.06 -8.66 -11.75
CA LEU A 226 15.70 -8.71 -12.27
C LEU A 226 15.16 -7.29 -12.46
N PRO A 227 14.77 -6.86 -13.67
CA PRO A 227 14.01 -5.62 -13.83
C PRO A 227 12.72 -5.68 -13.02
N PHE A 228 12.32 -4.59 -12.39
CA PHE A 228 11.25 -4.60 -11.38
C PHE A 228 9.93 -5.18 -11.89
N ASP A 229 9.49 -4.80 -13.09
CA ASP A 229 8.22 -5.24 -13.70
C ASP A 229 8.37 -6.50 -14.59
N SER A 230 9.51 -7.21 -14.49
CA SER A 230 9.71 -8.45 -15.25
C SER A 230 8.82 -9.59 -14.73
N PRO A 231 8.41 -10.54 -15.60
CA PRO A 231 7.68 -11.73 -15.17
C PRO A 231 8.39 -12.50 -14.05
N GLU A 232 9.71 -12.60 -14.12
CA GLU A 232 10.56 -13.30 -13.14
C GLU A 232 10.59 -12.57 -11.80
N ALA A 233 10.68 -11.24 -11.81
CA ALA A 233 10.58 -10.43 -10.58
C ALA A 233 9.20 -10.59 -9.92
N ARG A 234 8.12 -10.62 -10.71
CA ARG A 234 6.76 -10.83 -10.22
C ARG A 234 6.60 -12.22 -9.61
N GLU A 235 7.07 -13.27 -10.29
CA GLU A 235 7.02 -14.64 -9.79
C GLU A 235 7.80 -14.77 -8.47
N LEU A 236 9.03 -14.25 -8.42
CA LEU A 236 9.83 -14.29 -7.20
C LEU A 236 9.19 -13.50 -6.05
N SER A 237 8.66 -12.30 -6.33
CA SER A 237 7.95 -11.51 -5.32
C SER A 237 6.75 -12.26 -4.74
N THR A 238 6.03 -12.99 -5.60
CA THR A 238 4.87 -13.81 -5.22
C THR A 238 5.30 -15.00 -4.36
N ARG A 239 6.35 -15.73 -4.78
CA ARG A 239 6.92 -16.84 -4.00
C ARG A 239 7.45 -16.39 -2.64
N ILE A 240 8.07 -15.21 -2.56
CA ILE A 240 8.51 -14.62 -1.29
C ILE A 240 7.30 -14.34 -0.39
N ALA A 241 6.25 -13.71 -0.91
CA ALA A 241 5.04 -13.42 -0.13
C ALA A 241 4.36 -14.71 0.37
N GLU A 242 4.22 -15.73 -0.49
CA GLU A 242 3.71 -17.03 -0.12
C GLU A 242 4.55 -17.68 0.99
N ARG A 243 5.88 -17.67 0.86
CA ARG A 243 6.77 -18.28 1.86
C ARG A 243 6.66 -17.58 3.21
N VAL A 244 6.64 -16.25 3.21
CA VAL A 244 6.50 -15.43 4.42
C VAL A 244 5.17 -15.73 5.10
N MET A 245 4.06 -15.79 4.35
CA MET A 245 2.77 -16.15 4.90
C MET A 245 2.76 -17.55 5.52
N LEU A 246 3.27 -18.54 4.79
CA LEU A 246 3.33 -19.93 5.23
C LEU A 246 4.14 -20.07 6.53
N ALA A 247 5.31 -19.44 6.61
CA ALA A 247 6.13 -19.43 7.82
C ALA A 247 5.48 -18.65 8.97
N ALA A 248 4.76 -17.57 8.69
CA ALA A 248 4.05 -16.78 9.70
C ALA A 248 2.86 -17.56 10.29
N TYR A 249 2.09 -18.24 9.45
CA TYR A 249 0.96 -19.06 9.89
C TYR A 249 1.44 -20.27 10.70
N GLU A 250 2.53 -20.92 10.28
CA GLU A 250 3.18 -21.95 11.10
C GLU A 250 3.62 -21.43 12.46
N ALA A 251 4.24 -20.24 12.52
CA ALA A 251 4.65 -19.65 13.79
C ALA A 251 3.46 -19.36 14.70
N SER A 252 2.35 -18.88 14.13
CA SER A 252 1.12 -18.61 14.87
C SER A 252 0.43 -19.89 15.35
N ALA A 253 0.47 -20.98 14.55
CA ALA A 253 0.04 -22.30 14.98
C ALA A 253 0.93 -22.85 16.11
N ASP A 254 2.26 -22.73 15.99
CA ASP A 254 3.21 -23.10 17.06
C ASP A 254 2.92 -22.35 18.37
N LEU A 255 2.56 -21.06 18.28
CA LEU A 255 2.16 -20.25 19.44
C LEU A 255 0.82 -20.70 20.01
N ALA A 256 -0.14 -21.07 19.16
CA ALA A 256 -1.45 -21.58 19.59
C ALA A 256 -1.32 -22.94 20.31
N GLU A 257 -0.46 -23.85 19.82
CA GLU A 257 -0.16 -25.12 20.49
C GLU A 257 0.39 -24.92 21.91
N ARG A 258 1.18 -23.85 22.12
CA ARG A 258 1.79 -23.55 23.43
C ARG A 258 0.89 -22.76 24.37
N SER A 259 0.09 -21.84 23.84
CA SER A 259 -0.59 -20.80 24.63
C SER A 259 -2.10 -20.72 24.39
N GLY A 260 -2.65 -21.65 23.61
CA GLY A 260 -4.02 -21.62 23.10
C GLY A 260 -4.17 -20.66 21.91
N PRO A 261 -5.20 -20.84 21.07
CA PRO A 261 -5.49 -19.94 19.97
C PRO A 261 -5.91 -18.54 20.47
N LEU A 262 -6.08 -17.58 19.57
CA LEU A 262 -6.60 -16.27 19.95
C LEU A 262 -7.97 -16.40 20.65
N PRO A 263 -8.34 -15.48 21.55
CA PRO A 263 -9.62 -15.56 22.26
C PRO A 263 -10.86 -15.59 21.35
N ALA A 264 -10.83 -14.87 20.22
CA ALA A 264 -11.92 -14.83 19.25
C ALA A 264 -11.82 -15.89 18.13
N TRP A 265 -11.08 -16.99 18.34
CA TRP A 265 -10.79 -18.00 17.31
C TRP A 265 -12.04 -18.49 16.57
N GLU A 266 -13.09 -18.91 17.27
CA GLU A 266 -14.34 -19.43 16.70
C GLU A 266 -15.08 -18.45 15.78
N LYS A 267 -14.71 -17.15 15.83
CA LYS A 267 -15.29 -16.10 14.98
C LYS A 267 -14.50 -15.85 13.69
N THR A 268 -13.44 -16.61 13.45
CA THR A 268 -12.53 -16.40 12.32
C THR A 268 -12.84 -17.33 11.15
N ARG A 269 -12.47 -16.92 9.93
CA ARG A 269 -12.55 -17.77 8.73
C ARG A 269 -11.62 -18.98 8.85
N THR A 270 -10.45 -18.77 9.46
CA THR A 270 -9.47 -19.83 9.72
C THR A 270 -10.01 -20.94 10.63
N ALA A 271 -10.90 -20.63 11.58
CA ALA A 271 -11.60 -21.64 12.38
C ALA A 271 -12.61 -22.46 11.56
N GLN A 272 -13.12 -21.90 10.47
CA GLN A 272 -13.99 -22.58 9.50
C GLN A 272 -13.19 -23.31 8.40
N GLY A 273 -11.85 -23.38 8.52
CA GLY A 273 -10.97 -24.05 7.57
C GLY A 273 -10.65 -23.23 6.31
N VAL A 274 -11.05 -21.97 6.24
CA VAL A 274 -10.78 -21.07 5.11
C VAL A 274 -9.53 -20.24 5.41
N LEU A 275 -8.46 -20.48 4.67
CA LEU A 275 -7.24 -19.67 4.73
C LEU A 275 -7.29 -18.57 3.68
N HIS A 276 -6.52 -17.49 3.87
CA HIS A 276 -6.57 -16.34 2.99
C HIS A 276 -6.37 -16.64 1.48
N PRO A 277 -5.43 -17.52 1.07
CA PRO A 277 -5.24 -17.83 -0.35
C PRO A 277 -6.47 -18.46 -1.03
N ASP A 278 -7.38 -19.08 -0.26
CA ASP A 278 -8.57 -19.75 -0.78
C ASP A 278 -9.54 -18.80 -1.46
N HIS A 279 -9.47 -17.49 -1.15
CA HIS A 279 -10.29 -16.47 -1.77
C HIS A 279 -9.89 -16.13 -3.21
N TYR A 280 -8.72 -16.58 -3.68
CA TYR A 280 -8.14 -16.13 -4.95
C TYR A 280 -7.94 -17.25 -5.98
N GLY A 281 -8.10 -18.53 -5.59
CA GLY A 281 -7.92 -19.66 -6.50
C GLY A 281 -6.49 -19.76 -7.07
N VAL A 282 -5.49 -19.34 -6.29
CA VAL A 282 -4.07 -19.35 -6.71
C VAL A 282 -3.46 -20.74 -6.60
N GLU A 283 -2.54 -21.05 -7.52
CA GLU A 283 -1.68 -22.21 -7.38
C GLU A 283 -0.61 -21.95 -6.31
N LEU A 284 -0.46 -22.90 -5.39
CA LEU A 284 0.48 -22.80 -4.27
C LEU A 284 1.82 -23.42 -4.67
N THR A 285 2.92 -22.70 -4.41
CA THR A 285 4.28 -23.18 -4.67
C THR A 285 4.67 -24.34 -3.74
N TRP A 286 4.14 -24.36 -2.50
CA TRP A 286 4.44 -25.40 -1.51
C TRP A 286 3.17 -26.13 -1.01
N PRO A 287 2.45 -26.86 -1.89
CA PRO A 287 1.12 -27.40 -1.58
C PRO A 287 1.14 -28.40 -0.41
N GLU A 288 2.17 -29.23 -0.29
CA GLU A 288 2.31 -30.20 0.80
C GLU A 288 2.46 -29.52 2.17
N ARG A 289 3.20 -28.40 2.22
CA ARG A 289 3.42 -27.64 3.46
C ARG A 289 2.15 -26.87 3.85
N TRP A 290 1.37 -26.38 2.88
CA TRP A 290 0.04 -25.82 3.12
C TRP A 290 -0.95 -26.88 3.62
N ALA A 291 -0.95 -28.08 3.05
CA ALA A 291 -1.81 -29.18 3.50
C ALA A 291 -1.49 -29.56 4.96
N ALA A 292 -0.19 -29.75 5.27
CA ALA A 292 0.24 -30.02 6.64
C ALA A 292 -0.12 -28.88 7.61
N LEU A 293 0.00 -27.62 7.18
CA LEU A 293 -0.40 -26.47 7.99
C LEU A 293 -1.92 -26.47 8.26
N ARG A 294 -2.77 -26.81 7.28
CA ARG A 294 -4.22 -26.90 7.50
C ARG A 294 -4.57 -27.95 8.55
N ASP A 295 -3.98 -29.13 8.45
CA ASP A 295 -4.18 -30.21 9.41
C ASP A 295 -3.80 -29.77 10.83
N ARG A 296 -2.69 -29.02 10.95
CA ARG A 296 -2.25 -28.45 12.23
C ARG A 296 -3.22 -27.39 12.76
N ILE A 297 -3.60 -26.41 11.93
CA ILE A 297 -4.53 -25.33 12.30
C ILE A 297 -5.88 -25.90 12.75
N ALA A 298 -6.36 -26.97 12.11
CA ALA A 298 -7.61 -27.62 12.50
C ALA A 298 -7.57 -28.19 13.93
N VAL A 299 -6.39 -28.50 14.47
CA VAL A 299 -6.19 -29.02 15.83
C VAL A 299 -5.83 -27.90 16.82
N SER A 300 -4.86 -27.04 16.47
CA SER A 300 -4.31 -26.03 17.39
C SER A 300 -5.02 -24.69 17.35
N GLY A 301 -5.66 -24.37 16.22
CA GLY A 301 -5.99 -23.02 15.83
C GLY A 301 -4.76 -22.15 15.56
N LEU A 302 -4.98 -20.84 15.46
CA LEU A 302 -3.93 -19.81 15.32
C LEU A 302 -3.92 -18.88 16.53
N ARG A 303 -2.75 -18.31 16.86
CA ARG A 303 -2.61 -17.35 17.96
C ARG A 303 -3.00 -15.93 17.57
N ASN A 304 -3.00 -15.62 16.27
CA ASN A 304 -3.21 -14.28 15.73
C ASN A 304 -4.30 -14.33 14.65
N SER A 305 -5.24 -13.38 14.66
CA SER A 305 -6.31 -13.33 13.63
C SER A 305 -5.81 -12.89 12.27
N LEU A 306 -4.83 -12.00 12.22
CA LEU A 306 -4.23 -11.44 11.01
C LEU A 306 -2.72 -11.32 11.25
N LEU A 307 -1.91 -11.51 10.21
CA LEU A 307 -0.46 -11.62 10.38
C LEU A 307 0.37 -10.81 9.37
N LEU A 308 -0.14 -10.53 8.17
CA LEU A 308 0.65 -10.01 7.06
C LEU A 308 0.06 -8.67 6.58
N ALA A 309 0.83 -7.60 6.77
CA ALA A 309 0.51 -6.26 6.29
C ALA A 309 1.80 -5.55 5.88
N ILE A 310 1.88 -5.07 4.64
CA ILE A 310 3.08 -4.38 4.16
C ILE A 310 2.89 -2.86 4.34
N ALA A 311 3.40 -2.36 5.46
CA ALA A 311 3.42 -0.93 5.80
C ALA A 311 4.60 -0.19 5.15
N PRO A 312 4.55 1.15 5.06
CA PRO A 312 5.69 1.95 4.64
C PRO A 312 6.84 1.80 5.65
N THR A 313 8.07 1.74 5.16
CA THR A 313 9.24 1.43 5.99
C THR A 313 10.30 2.53 5.95
N ALA A 314 9.93 3.79 5.66
CA ALA A 314 10.85 4.90 5.41
C ALA A 314 12.01 4.97 6.42
N THR A 315 11.70 5.12 7.72
CA THR A 315 12.71 5.23 8.77
C THR A 315 13.52 3.95 8.95
N ILE A 316 12.86 2.78 9.05
CA ILE A 316 13.53 1.52 9.35
C ILE A 316 14.37 0.99 8.17
N ALA A 317 13.98 1.28 6.93
CA ALA A 317 14.74 0.96 5.74
C ALA A 317 16.00 1.83 5.65
N SER A 318 15.90 3.12 5.98
CA SER A 318 17.05 4.01 6.11
C SER A 318 18.04 3.54 7.19
N ILE A 319 17.54 3.12 8.36
CA ILE A 319 18.36 2.52 9.43
C ILE A 319 19.05 1.24 8.95
N ALA A 320 18.31 0.37 8.27
CA ALA A 320 18.83 -0.90 7.75
C ALA A 320 19.72 -0.74 6.49
N GLY A 321 19.74 0.45 5.88
CA GLY A 321 20.49 0.74 4.65
C GLY A 321 19.95 0.00 3.42
N VAL A 322 18.63 -0.19 3.33
CA VAL A 322 17.94 -0.87 2.22
C VAL A 322 16.84 -0.01 1.62
N TYR A 323 16.31 -0.42 0.46
CA TYR A 323 15.18 0.26 -0.15
C TYR A 323 13.88 0.04 0.62
N GLU A 324 13.00 1.03 0.53
CA GLU A 324 11.73 1.01 1.25
C GLU A 324 10.79 -0.07 0.73
N CYS A 325 10.16 -0.76 1.67
CA CYS A 325 8.94 -1.52 1.44
C CYS A 325 9.10 -2.54 0.28
N ILE A 326 8.11 -2.52 -0.61
CA ILE A 326 7.98 -3.34 -1.82
C ILE A 326 7.93 -2.46 -3.09
N GLU A 327 8.48 -1.25 -3.01
CA GLU A 327 8.40 -0.26 -4.08
C GLU A 327 9.70 -0.22 -4.89
N PRO A 328 9.63 0.16 -6.17
CA PRO A 328 10.84 0.42 -6.94
C PRO A 328 11.57 1.66 -6.40
N GLN A 329 12.87 1.75 -6.67
CA GLN A 329 13.61 2.96 -6.32
C GLN A 329 13.04 4.18 -7.06
N VAL A 330 12.74 5.23 -6.31
CA VAL A 330 12.14 6.47 -6.84
C VAL A 330 13.12 7.24 -7.72
N SER A 331 14.41 7.15 -7.41
CA SER A 331 15.51 7.75 -8.16
C SER A 331 16.76 6.87 -8.01
N ASN A 332 17.77 7.02 -8.88
CA ASN A 332 19.12 6.49 -8.60
C ASN A 332 20.05 7.55 -7.97
N LEU A 333 19.54 8.76 -7.75
CA LEU A 333 20.26 9.88 -7.15
C LEU A 333 19.38 10.48 -6.06
N PHE A 334 19.89 10.48 -4.83
CA PHE A 334 19.20 10.94 -3.64
C PHE A 334 19.94 12.11 -3.03
N LYS A 335 19.20 13.06 -2.47
CA LYS A 335 19.76 14.13 -1.65
C LYS A 335 19.67 13.68 -0.19
N ARG A 336 20.78 13.75 0.54
CA ARG A 336 20.85 13.44 1.96
C ARG A 336 21.32 14.68 2.71
N GLU A 337 20.48 15.18 3.59
CA GLU A 337 20.83 16.30 4.46
C GLU A 337 21.56 15.78 5.69
N THR A 338 22.62 16.47 6.09
CA THR A 338 23.39 16.18 7.30
C THR A 338 23.75 17.49 7.99
N LEU A 339 24.20 17.41 9.25
CA LEU A 339 24.69 18.57 10.00
C LEU A 339 25.84 19.32 9.29
N SER A 340 26.54 18.67 8.36
CA SER A 340 27.66 19.24 7.60
C SER A 340 27.28 19.72 6.20
N GLY A 341 25.99 19.72 5.86
CA GLY A 341 25.45 20.15 4.58
C GLY A 341 24.74 19.02 3.82
N GLU A 342 24.40 19.33 2.57
CA GLU A 342 23.63 18.46 1.68
C GLU A 342 24.58 17.64 0.79
N PHE A 343 24.40 16.32 0.79
CA PHE A 343 25.21 15.39 0.00
C PHE A 343 24.35 14.63 -0.99
N LEU A 344 24.82 14.54 -2.24
CA LEU A 344 24.21 13.68 -3.24
C LEU A 344 24.73 12.25 -3.07
N GLN A 345 23.81 11.32 -2.80
CA GLN A 345 24.07 9.89 -2.70
C GLN A 345 23.53 9.19 -3.94
N VAL A 346 24.38 8.41 -4.60
CA VAL A 346 23.99 7.60 -5.77
C VAL A 346 23.66 6.19 -5.31
N ASN A 347 22.69 5.55 -5.97
CA ASN A 347 22.39 4.13 -5.83
C ASN A 347 23.69 3.29 -5.91
N SER A 348 24.04 2.63 -4.81
CA SER A 348 25.29 1.89 -4.68
C SER A 348 25.37 0.70 -5.65
N TYR A 349 24.24 0.05 -5.95
CA TYR A 349 24.16 -1.03 -6.93
C TYR A 349 24.52 -0.51 -8.33
N LEU A 350 23.92 0.63 -8.74
CA LEU A 350 24.23 1.26 -10.01
C LEU A 350 25.70 1.66 -10.10
N VAL A 351 26.25 2.29 -9.05
CA VAL A 351 27.68 2.67 -9.01
C VAL A 351 28.58 1.45 -9.20
N ALA A 352 28.29 0.35 -8.52
CA ALA A 352 29.06 -0.89 -8.66
C ALA A 352 29.00 -1.42 -10.10
N GLU A 353 27.83 -1.37 -10.74
CA GLU A 353 27.65 -1.81 -12.12
C GLU A 353 28.40 -0.92 -13.12
N LEU A 354 28.28 0.40 -12.98
CA LEU A 354 28.99 1.36 -13.85
C LEU A 354 30.52 1.26 -13.70
N LYS A 355 31.01 0.94 -12.49
CA LYS A 355 32.43 0.64 -12.26
C LYS A 355 32.88 -0.62 -12.99
N LYS A 356 32.10 -1.70 -12.94
CA LYS A 356 32.40 -2.94 -13.68
C LYS A 356 32.46 -2.71 -15.19
N LEU A 357 31.57 -1.87 -15.71
CA LEU A 357 31.54 -1.47 -17.12
C LEU A 357 32.65 -0.48 -17.50
N GLY A 358 33.41 0.05 -16.54
CA GLY A 358 34.45 1.06 -16.80
C GLY A 358 33.91 2.44 -17.18
N VAL A 359 32.61 2.71 -16.96
CA VAL A 359 31.94 3.97 -17.35
C VAL A 359 31.60 4.86 -16.14
N TRP A 360 32.09 4.54 -14.94
CA TRP A 360 31.94 5.39 -13.77
C TRP A 360 32.95 6.55 -13.77
N ASP A 361 32.71 7.55 -14.62
CA ASP A 361 33.57 8.72 -14.83
C ASP A 361 32.87 10.06 -14.49
N ALA A 362 33.55 11.19 -14.73
CA ALA A 362 32.96 12.51 -14.50
C ALA A 362 31.74 12.77 -15.39
N ARG A 363 31.80 12.36 -16.66
CA ARG A 363 30.73 12.49 -17.65
C ARG A 363 29.45 11.79 -17.17
N THR A 364 29.56 10.55 -16.71
CA THR A 364 28.40 9.75 -16.29
C THR A 364 27.80 10.29 -14.99
N ARG A 365 28.63 10.79 -14.06
CA ARG A 365 28.15 11.45 -12.83
C ARG A 365 27.41 12.75 -13.11
N GLU A 366 27.93 13.57 -14.02
CA GLU A 366 27.27 14.81 -14.46
C GLU A 366 25.96 14.51 -15.18
N ALA A 367 25.97 13.57 -16.13
CA ALA A 367 24.76 13.14 -16.83
C ALA A 367 23.69 12.58 -15.88
N LEU A 368 24.08 11.85 -14.83
CA LEU A 368 23.16 11.33 -13.81
C LEU A 368 22.52 12.43 -12.98
N ARG A 369 23.27 13.50 -12.68
CA ARG A 369 22.74 14.69 -12.02
C ARG A 369 21.74 15.42 -12.93
N ASP A 370 22.10 15.65 -14.18
CA ASP A 370 21.24 16.33 -15.16
C ASP A 370 19.94 15.56 -15.43
N ALA A 371 20.01 14.22 -15.41
CA ALA A 371 18.87 13.34 -15.62
C ALA A 371 18.08 13.05 -14.32
N ASN A 372 18.39 13.72 -13.21
CA ASN A 372 17.78 13.51 -11.89
C ASN A 372 17.71 12.03 -11.50
N GLY A 373 18.82 11.30 -11.69
CA GLY A 373 18.92 9.88 -11.34
C GLY A 373 18.40 8.90 -12.39
N SER A 374 17.88 9.34 -13.54
CA SER A 374 17.57 8.44 -14.67
C SER A 374 18.84 8.04 -15.43
N VAL A 375 18.89 6.77 -15.87
CA VAL A 375 19.94 6.26 -16.76
C VAL A 375 19.43 5.94 -18.18
N GLN A 376 18.14 6.14 -18.45
CA GLN A 376 17.51 5.67 -19.71
C GLN A 376 18.09 6.37 -20.95
N GLY A 377 18.54 7.62 -20.80
CA GLY A 377 19.15 8.39 -21.89
C GLY A 377 20.62 8.06 -22.18
N PHE A 378 21.26 7.17 -21.42
CA PHE A 378 22.71 6.95 -21.54
C PHE A 378 23.00 5.85 -22.55
N ALA A 379 23.18 6.23 -23.82
CA ALA A 379 23.41 5.31 -24.93
C ALA A 379 24.69 4.45 -24.76
N TRP A 380 25.64 4.88 -23.93
CA TRP A 380 26.87 4.13 -23.62
C TRP A 380 26.71 3.09 -22.50
N ILE A 381 25.54 3.03 -21.84
CA ILE A 381 25.21 1.97 -20.88
C ILE A 381 24.41 0.88 -21.63
N PRO A 382 24.70 -0.41 -21.44
CA PRO A 382 23.89 -1.51 -21.99
C PRO A 382 22.39 -1.41 -21.65
N GLU A 383 21.54 -1.88 -22.55
CA GLU A 383 20.08 -1.78 -22.39
C GLU A 383 19.55 -2.57 -21.20
N ASP A 384 20.09 -3.76 -20.94
CA ASP A 384 19.75 -4.60 -19.79
C ASP A 384 20.06 -3.89 -18.46
N VAL A 385 21.19 -3.18 -18.39
CA VAL A 385 21.55 -2.36 -17.22
C VAL A 385 20.59 -1.18 -17.08
N ARG A 386 20.25 -0.47 -18.16
CA ARG A 386 19.26 0.61 -18.10
C ARG A 386 17.88 0.09 -17.66
N ALA A 387 17.46 -1.08 -18.15
CA ALA A 387 16.20 -1.70 -17.79
C ALA A 387 16.14 -2.08 -16.31
N LEU A 388 17.25 -2.58 -15.74
CA LEU A 388 17.39 -2.94 -14.32
C LEU A 388 17.28 -1.72 -13.38
N TYR A 389 17.83 -0.58 -13.79
CA TYR A 389 17.86 0.65 -12.97
C TYR A 389 16.79 1.68 -13.34
N ARG A 390 15.70 1.25 -14.00
CA ARG A 390 14.50 2.09 -14.20
C ARG A 390 13.95 2.57 -12.85
N THR A 391 13.68 3.86 -12.77
CA THR A 391 13.07 4.48 -11.58
C THR A 391 11.56 4.22 -11.53
N ALA A 392 10.93 4.50 -10.37
CA ALA A 392 9.48 4.40 -10.19
C ALA A 392 8.66 5.15 -11.26
N TRP A 393 9.21 6.23 -11.81
CA TRP A 393 8.60 7.05 -12.86
C TRP A 393 8.67 6.45 -14.26
N GLU A 394 9.58 5.50 -14.46
CA GLU A 394 9.88 4.87 -15.75
C GLU A 394 9.29 3.46 -15.86
N ILE A 395 8.79 2.93 -14.74
CA ILE A 395 8.09 1.66 -14.68
C ILE A 395 6.61 1.89 -15.03
N PRO A 396 6.04 1.12 -15.98
CA PRO A 396 4.61 1.13 -16.21
C PRO A 396 3.84 0.80 -14.94
N GLN A 397 2.94 1.68 -14.51
CA GLN A 397 2.18 1.49 -13.26
C GLN A 397 1.31 0.22 -13.26
N ARG A 398 0.92 -0.26 -14.45
CA ARG A 398 0.30 -1.57 -14.62
C ARG A 398 1.16 -2.69 -14.05
N GLY A 399 2.48 -2.67 -14.29
CA GLY A 399 3.40 -3.68 -13.77
C GLY A 399 3.49 -3.66 -12.24
N LEU A 400 3.43 -2.48 -11.62
CA LEU A 400 3.36 -2.35 -10.16
C LEU A 400 2.04 -2.90 -9.61
N ILE A 401 0.91 -2.60 -10.24
CA ILE A 401 -0.40 -3.14 -9.86
C ILE A 401 -0.43 -4.66 -10.03
N ASP A 402 0.10 -5.19 -11.14
CA ASP A 402 0.16 -6.63 -11.40
C ASP A 402 1.00 -7.36 -10.35
N MET A 403 2.11 -6.75 -9.93
CA MET A 403 2.95 -7.32 -8.88
C MET A 403 2.28 -7.25 -7.50
N ALA A 404 1.63 -6.14 -7.18
CA ALA A 404 0.85 -6.01 -5.95
C ALA A 404 -0.28 -7.05 -5.91
N ALA A 405 -1.03 -7.20 -7.00
CA ALA A 405 -2.13 -8.15 -7.13
C ALA A 405 -1.65 -9.59 -7.00
N ALA A 406 -0.48 -9.93 -7.57
CA ALA A 406 0.10 -11.27 -7.42
C ALA A 406 0.49 -11.61 -5.97
N ARG A 407 0.87 -10.61 -5.16
CA ARG A 407 1.14 -10.80 -3.73
C ARG A 407 -0.10 -10.82 -2.85
N THR A 408 -1.18 -10.13 -3.25
CA THR A 408 -2.42 -9.99 -2.45
C THR A 408 -2.97 -11.31 -1.87
N PRO A 409 -2.96 -12.45 -2.58
CA PRO A 409 -3.37 -13.76 -2.03
C PRO A 409 -2.58 -14.22 -0.81
N PHE A 410 -1.41 -13.65 -0.57
CA PHE A 410 -0.50 -13.98 0.52
C PHE A 410 -0.35 -12.85 1.55
N LEU A 411 -1.29 -11.90 1.57
CA LEU A 411 -1.37 -10.79 2.52
C LEU A 411 -2.77 -10.72 3.12
N ASP A 412 -2.95 -11.29 4.32
CA ASP A 412 -4.28 -11.38 4.95
C ASP A 412 -4.86 -10.03 5.40
N GLN A 413 -4.03 -9.00 5.52
CA GLN A 413 -4.44 -7.59 5.57
C GLN A 413 -4.31 -6.92 4.21
N SER A 414 -3.42 -5.93 4.01
CA SER A 414 -3.16 -5.31 2.72
C SER A 414 -1.70 -4.84 2.59
N GLN A 415 -1.45 -3.96 1.61
CA GLN A 415 -0.15 -3.35 1.35
C GLN A 415 -0.32 -1.87 1.00
N SER A 416 0.52 -1.01 1.57
CA SER A 416 0.61 0.40 1.19
C SER A 416 1.22 0.53 -0.20
N LEU A 417 0.39 0.66 -1.23
CA LEU A 417 0.84 0.74 -2.62
C LEU A 417 0.84 2.18 -3.12
N ASN A 418 2.01 2.82 -3.18
CA ASN A 418 2.14 4.08 -3.91
C ASN A 418 2.09 3.84 -5.42
N LEU A 419 1.50 4.80 -6.14
CA LEU A 419 1.51 4.85 -7.60
C LEU A 419 2.17 6.14 -8.07
N PHE A 420 2.87 6.08 -9.18
CA PHE A 420 3.73 7.14 -9.68
C PHE A 420 3.27 7.56 -11.08
N LEU A 421 2.97 8.84 -11.26
CA LEU A 421 2.57 9.34 -12.57
C LEU A 421 3.15 10.72 -12.85
N GLU A 422 3.95 10.80 -13.91
CA GLU A 422 4.32 12.08 -14.49
C GLU A 422 3.12 12.70 -15.20
N THR A 423 2.82 13.96 -14.88
CA THR A 423 1.71 14.71 -15.49
C THR A 423 0.38 13.93 -15.44
N PRO A 424 -0.24 13.80 -14.24
CA PRO A 424 -1.48 13.06 -14.08
C PRO A 424 -2.60 13.67 -14.93
N THR A 425 -3.36 12.81 -15.59
CA THR A 425 -4.58 13.19 -16.31
C THR A 425 -5.72 12.32 -15.80
N ILE A 426 -6.94 12.87 -15.77
CA ILE A 426 -8.12 12.16 -15.26
C ILE A 426 -8.32 10.83 -15.98
N GLY A 427 -8.15 10.79 -17.31
CA GLY A 427 -8.29 9.56 -18.09
C GLY A 427 -7.28 8.48 -17.70
N LYS A 428 -5.99 8.84 -17.51
CA LYS A 428 -4.96 7.88 -17.07
C LYS A 428 -5.26 7.38 -15.65
N LEU A 429 -5.55 8.27 -14.71
CA LEU A 429 -5.87 7.90 -13.33
C LEU A 429 -7.11 7.01 -13.26
N SER A 430 -8.18 7.38 -13.96
CA SER A 430 -9.40 6.60 -14.07
C SER A 430 -9.12 5.17 -14.54
N SER A 431 -8.35 5.00 -15.62
CA SER A 431 -7.99 3.66 -16.12
C SER A 431 -7.11 2.88 -15.14
N MET A 432 -6.19 3.56 -14.44
CA MET A 432 -5.25 2.95 -13.50
C MET A 432 -5.95 2.43 -12.25
N TYR A 433 -6.82 3.23 -11.63
CA TYR A 433 -7.56 2.82 -10.44
C TYR A 433 -8.70 1.84 -10.76
N ALA A 434 -9.32 1.94 -11.93
CA ALA A 434 -10.24 0.90 -12.40
C ALA A 434 -9.50 -0.44 -12.62
N TYR A 435 -8.25 -0.42 -13.08
CA TYR A 435 -7.42 -1.61 -13.20
C TYR A 435 -7.03 -2.18 -11.84
N ALA A 436 -6.64 -1.33 -10.88
CA ALA A 436 -6.36 -1.72 -9.49
C ALA A 436 -7.56 -2.46 -8.86
N TRP A 437 -8.76 -1.91 -9.02
CA TRP A 437 -10.01 -2.54 -8.57
C TRP A 437 -10.25 -3.90 -9.24
N LYS A 438 -10.20 -3.96 -10.58
CA LYS A 438 -10.41 -5.20 -11.34
C LYS A 438 -9.37 -6.29 -11.04
N SER A 439 -8.18 -5.88 -10.60
CA SER A 439 -7.11 -6.80 -10.21
C SER A 439 -7.29 -7.38 -8.80
N GLY A 440 -8.35 -6.99 -8.08
CA GLY A 440 -8.65 -7.51 -6.75
C GLY A 440 -7.77 -6.92 -5.65
N LEU A 441 -7.15 -5.75 -5.87
CA LEU A 441 -6.46 -5.04 -4.80
C LEU A 441 -7.45 -4.60 -3.73
N LYS A 442 -7.00 -4.60 -2.47
CA LYS A 442 -7.79 -4.12 -1.34
C LYS A 442 -7.56 -2.63 -1.10
N THR A 443 -6.33 -2.15 -1.27
CA THR A 443 -5.98 -0.74 -1.04
C THR A 443 -4.94 -0.22 -2.04
N THR A 444 -4.94 1.11 -2.18
CA THR A 444 -3.87 1.91 -2.77
C THR A 444 -3.57 3.06 -1.81
N TYR A 445 -2.40 3.69 -1.95
CA TYR A 445 -1.94 4.73 -1.04
C TYR A 445 -1.74 6.07 -1.76
N TYR A 446 -0.55 6.67 -1.70
CA TYR A 446 -0.32 7.95 -2.37
C TYR A 446 -0.25 7.82 -3.88
N LEU A 447 -0.86 8.77 -4.57
CA LEU A 447 -0.47 9.14 -5.92
C LEU A 447 0.70 10.13 -5.84
N ARG A 448 1.89 9.69 -6.24
CA ARG A 448 3.06 10.54 -6.41
C ARG A 448 3.04 11.11 -7.82
N SER A 449 3.01 12.43 -7.93
CA SER A 449 3.10 13.12 -9.21
C SER A 449 4.24 14.11 -9.24
N ARG A 450 4.89 14.24 -10.39
CA ARG A 450 5.84 15.32 -10.67
C ARG A 450 5.48 16.05 -11.96
N PRO A 451 5.73 17.37 -12.06
CA PRO A 451 5.66 18.08 -13.33
C PRO A 451 6.64 17.45 -14.33
N ALA A 452 6.28 17.42 -15.61
CA ALA A 452 7.23 17.02 -16.64
C ALA A 452 8.41 17.99 -16.66
N THR A 453 9.63 17.51 -16.41
CA THR A 453 10.88 18.28 -16.42
C THR A 453 11.33 18.73 -17.81
N ARG A 454 10.44 18.80 -18.81
CA ARG A 454 10.78 19.17 -20.20
C ARG A 454 10.93 20.68 -20.44
N ILE A 455 10.81 21.54 -19.43
CA ILE A 455 10.95 22.99 -19.59
C ILE A 455 12.22 23.49 -18.91
N ALA A 456 13.38 23.33 -19.58
CA ALA A 456 14.57 24.17 -19.38
C ALA A 456 15.66 23.92 -20.45
N ARG A 457 15.33 23.87 -21.75
CA ARG A 457 16.36 23.90 -22.83
C ARG A 457 15.97 24.74 -24.04
N ALA A 458 15.27 25.84 -23.83
CA ALA A 458 15.03 26.84 -24.87
C ALA A 458 15.04 28.27 -24.30
N ALA A 459 16.12 28.66 -23.62
CA ALA A 459 16.48 30.07 -23.39
C ALA A 459 17.90 30.17 -22.78
N GLN A 460 18.94 29.83 -23.55
CA GLN A 460 20.21 30.52 -23.35
C GLN A 460 20.15 31.83 -24.13
N ALA A 461 19.51 32.84 -23.55
CA ALA A 461 19.77 34.25 -23.81
C ALA A 461 18.94 35.12 -22.86
N THR A 462 19.63 36.04 -22.20
CA THR A 462 19.13 37.19 -21.41
C THR A 462 18.40 36.87 -20.10
N VAL A 463 19.06 37.30 -19.02
CA VAL A 463 18.57 37.38 -17.64
C VAL A 463 17.55 38.52 -17.53
N PRO A 464 16.31 38.28 -17.05
CA PRO A 464 15.51 39.32 -16.42
C PRO A 464 15.46 39.09 -14.90
N VAL A 465 15.56 40.19 -14.18
CA VAL A 465 15.53 40.30 -12.72
C VAL A 465 14.27 39.63 -12.13
N GLN A 466 14.47 38.75 -11.15
CA GLN A 466 13.42 38.07 -10.39
C GLN A 466 12.59 39.08 -9.57
N GLN A 467 11.27 39.04 -9.71
CA GLN A 467 10.32 39.49 -8.68
C GLN A 467 10.07 38.33 -7.70
N PRO A 468 9.81 38.61 -6.41
CA PRO A 468 9.60 37.58 -5.41
C PRO A 468 8.30 36.82 -5.72
N ALA A 469 8.41 35.50 -5.88
CA ALA A 469 7.28 34.60 -5.99
C ALA A 469 6.55 34.51 -4.62
N PRO A 470 5.22 34.35 -4.61
CA PRO A 470 4.49 34.06 -3.39
C PRO A 470 4.91 32.69 -2.83
N GLU A 471 4.96 32.58 -1.50
CA GLU A 471 5.41 31.42 -0.72
C GLU A 471 4.77 30.11 -1.22
N ASP A 472 5.63 29.17 -1.62
CA ASP A 472 5.26 27.92 -2.26
C ASP A 472 4.45 26.99 -1.35
N ALA A 473 3.34 26.47 -1.89
CA ALA A 473 2.63 25.34 -1.32
C ALA A 473 3.49 24.08 -1.42
N VAL A 474 3.93 23.56 -0.26
CA VAL A 474 4.75 22.35 -0.17
C VAL A 474 3.89 21.14 -0.56
N ALA A 475 4.06 20.66 -1.79
CA ALA A 475 3.57 19.35 -2.21
C ALA A 475 4.49 18.26 -1.65
N CYS A 476 3.91 17.11 -1.26
CA CYS A 476 4.63 15.97 -0.69
C CYS A 476 5.63 15.36 -1.70
N SER A 477 6.88 15.86 -1.65
CA SER A 477 7.99 15.40 -2.48
C SER A 477 8.93 14.50 -1.68
N LEU A 478 9.27 13.34 -2.25
CA LEU A 478 10.30 12.43 -1.71
C LEU A 478 11.72 13.01 -1.82
N GLU A 479 11.90 14.09 -2.58
CA GLU A 479 13.19 14.80 -2.64
C GLU A 479 13.45 15.63 -1.39
N ASN A 480 12.40 15.98 -0.61
CA ASN A 480 12.48 16.69 0.67
C ASN A 480 11.47 16.10 1.70
N PRO A 481 11.67 14.87 2.21
CA PRO A 481 10.75 14.24 3.18
C PRO A 481 10.57 15.08 4.45
N GLU A 482 11.62 15.79 4.88
CA GLU A 482 11.62 16.62 6.08
C GLU A 482 10.75 17.88 5.96
N SER A 483 10.41 18.30 4.73
CA SER A 483 9.51 19.43 4.48
C SER A 483 8.03 19.04 4.49
N CYS A 484 7.73 17.74 4.48
CA CYS A 484 6.38 17.23 4.55
C CYS A 484 6.05 16.78 5.98
N GLU A 485 5.16 17.51 6.65
CA GLU A 485 4.68 17.16 7.99
C GLU A 485 3.97 15.80 8.07
N ALA A 486 3.62 15.17 6.94
CA ALA A 486 3.04 13.83 6.88
C ALA A 486 4.09 12.70 6.75
N CYS A 487 5.35 13.02 6.48
CA CYS A 487 6.47 12.07 6.39
C CYS A 487 7.41 12.13 7.61
N GLN A 488 7.16 13.06 8.54
CA GLN A 488 7.71 13.07 9.90
C GLN A 488 6.76 12.32 10.85
#